data_AF-A0A7S3BX24-F1
#
_entry.id   AF-A0A7S3BX24-F1
#
_cell.length_a   1.000
_cell.length_b   1.000
_cell.length_c   1.000
_cell.angle_alpha   90.00
_cell.angle_beta   90.00
_cell.angle_gamma   90.00
#
_symmetry.space_group_name_H-M   'P 1'
#
loop_
_entity.id
_entity.type
_entity.pdbx_description
1 polymer ?
#
loop_
_entity_poly.entity_id
_entity_poly.type
_entity_poly.pdbx_seq_one_letter_code
_entity_poly.pdbx_strand_id
1 'polypeptide(L)'
;AGCALAAWAVLRPSAPLFVACFALYSSTLPVGDVFLHFQWDILLLEAGFVCVLAAPWTVPWRSHRSDAQGNDTSASMSPLPVWLARLLLFKLMLLSGVVKLDAGCPTWLNLTATTYHFATQCIPTPLARIAHEVPLFLHKFFVASTLFLEGPAAFVLVVPHAGLRAVGA
;
A
#
# COMPACT_ATOMS: atom_id res chain seq x y z
N ALA A 1 -0.71 23.72 4.37
CA ALA A 1 0.44 23.67 3.44
C ALA A 1 0.71 22.24 2.94
N GLY A 2 0.94 21.27 3.84
CA GLY A 2 1.24 19.86 3.46
C GLY A 2 0.21 19.20 2.55
N CYS A 3 -1.09 19.32 2.84
CA CYS A 3 -2.14 18.71 2.00
C CYS A 3 -2.18 19.27 0.57
N ALA A 4 -1.89 20.56 0.40
CA ALA A 4 -1.85 21.19 -0.92
C ALA A 4 -0.62 20.73 -1.72
N LEU A 5 0.54 20.58 -1.07
CA LEU A 5 1.74 20.01 -1.67
C LEU A 5 1.54 18.54 -2.08
N ALA A 6 0.91 17.74 -1.23
CA ALA A 6 0.58 16.35 -1.52
C ALA A 6 -0.41 16.24 -2.70
N ALA A 7 -1.46 17.05 -2.71
CA ALA A 7 -2.39 17.12 -3.84
C ALA A 7 -1.67 17.51 -5.14
N TRP A 8 -0.73 18.46 -5.06
CA TRP A 8 0.05 18.87 -6.22
C TRP A 8 1.03 17.79 -6.70
N ALA A 9 1.65 17.04 -5.80
CA ALA A 9 2.49 15.90 -6.12
C ALA A 9 1.70 14.78 -6.83
N VAL A 10 0.42 14.58 -6.49
CA VAL A 10 -0.45 13.64 -7.19
C VAL A 10 -0.82 14.15 -8.58
N LEU A 11 -1.13 15.44 -8.72
CA LEU A 11 -1.52 16.04 -10.01
C LEU A 11 -0.34 16.18 -10.99
N ARG A 12 0.87 16.45 -10.46
CA ARG A 12 2.11 16.60 -11.22
C ARG A 12 3.26 15.93 -10.47
N PRO A 13 3.42 14.60 -10.63
CA PRO A 13 4.46 13.86 -9.94
C PRO A 13 5.83 14.37 -10.35
N SER A 14 6.59 14.85 -9.36
CA SER A 14 7.97 15.26 -9.52
C SER A 14 8.74 14.91 -8.26
N ALA A 15 9.96 14.42 -8.43
CA ALA A 15 10.81 14.01 -7.32
C ALA A 15 11.00 15.11 -6.25
N PRO A 16 11.23 16.41 -6.59
CA PRO A 16 11.35 17.45 -5.56
C PRO A 16 10.09 17.61 -4.70
N LEU A 17 8.89 17.40 -5.25
CA LEU A 17 7.66 17.44 -4.46
C LEU A 17 7.54 16.27 -3.49
N PHE A 18 7.92 15.07 -3.93
CA PHE A 18 7.95 13.90 -3.04
C PHE A 18 9.03 14.04 -1.97
N VAL A 19 10.21 14.60 -2.29
CA VAL A 19 11.25 14.92 -1.31
C VAL A 19 10.74 15.93 -0.28
N ALA A 20 10.06 16.99 -0.73
CA ALA A 20 9.47 17.98 0.17
C ALA A 20 8.40 17.35 1.06
N CYS A 21 7.51 16.51 0.51
CA CYS A 21 6.48 15.81 1.30
C CYS A 21 7.11 14.85 2.32
N PHE A 22 8.12 14.08 1.92
CA PHE A 22 8.86 13.17 2.78
C PHE A 22 9.56 13.92 3.91
N ALA A 23 10.27 15.01 3.61
CA ALA A 23 10.94 15.83 4.60
C ALA A 23 9.95 16.46 5.59
N LEU A 24 8.85 17.04 5.09
CA LEU A 24 7.78 17.59 5.92
C LEU A 24 7.18 16.53 6.85
N TYR A 25 6.86 15.33 6.36
CA TYR A 25 6.32 14.27 7.21
C TYR A 25 7.34 13.79 8.25
N SER A 26 8.58 13.55 7.83
CA SER A 26 9.65 13.12 8.72
C SER A 26 9.91 14.12 9.86
N SER A 27 9.74 15.42 9.62
CA SER A 27 9.88 16.46 10.64
C SER A 27 8.80 16.40 11.73
N THR A 28 7.64 15.81 11.42
CA THR A 28 6.54 15.66 12.38
C THR A 28 6.70 14.44 13.30
N LEU A 29 7.44 13.40 12.87
CA LEU A 29 7.60 12.17 13.65
C LEU A 29 8.17 12.40 15.06
N PRO A 30 9.25 13.19 15.25
CA PRO A 30 9.79 13.43 16.59
C PRO A 30 8.84 14.23 17.48
N VAL A 31 7.98 15.07 16.88
CA VAL A 31 7.01 15.89 17.61
C VAL A 31 5.77 15.09 17.99
N GLY A 32 5.35 14.16 17.12
CA GLY A 32 4.18 13.32 17.34
C GLY A 32 4.43 12.10 18.23
N ASP A 33 5.69 11.63 18.32
CA ASP A 33 6.14 10.51 19.16
C ASP A 33 5.13 9.35 19.16
N VAL A 34 4.45 9.11 20.29
CA VAL A 34 3.46 8.03 20.48
C VAL A 34 2.30 8.08 19.46
N PHE A 35 1.93 9.27 18.97
CA PHE A 35 0.82 9.44 18.03
C PHE A 35 1.22 9.26 16.55
N LEU A 36 2.51 9.35 16.20
CA LEU A 36 3.00 9.25 14.82
C LEU A 36 4.02 8.12 14.61
N HIS A 37 4.17 7.20 15.56
CA HIS A 37 5.02 6.01 15.45
C HIS A 37 4.22 4.73 15.18
N PHE A 38 3.10 4.82 14.45
CA PHE A 38 2.37 3.63 14.03
C PHE A 38 2.97 3.00 12.77
N GLN A 39 2.60 1.75 12.51
CA GLN A 39 3.05 1.00 11.34
C GLN A 39 2.73 1.73 10.02
N TRP A 40 1.62 2.46 9.97
CA TRP A 40 1.18 3.23 8.81
C TRP A 40 2.07 4.46 8.55
N ASP A 41 2.64 5.06 9.59
CA ASP A 41 3.57 6.19 9.48
C ASP A 41 4.88 5.75 8.81
N ILE A 42 5.40 4.60 9.25
CA ILE A 42 6.59 3.97 8.67
C ILE A 42 6.31 3.58 7.22
N LEU A 43 5.17 2.94 6.96
CA LEU A 43 4.74 2.58 5.60
C LEU A 43 4.65 3.81 4.68
N LEU A 44 4.11 4.92 5.18
CA LEU A 44 3.99 6.16 4.42
C LEU A 44 5.35 6.74 4.04
N LEU A 45 6.33 6.71 4.95
CA LEU A 45 7.69 7.12 4.65
C LEU A 45 8.38 6.19 3.64
N GLU A 46 8.25 4.87 3.81
CA GLU A 46 8.80 3.89 2.87
C GLU A 46 8.20 4.07 1.47
N ALA A 47 6.88 4.24 1.36
CA ALA A 47 6.20 4.53 0.10
C ALA A 47 6.62 5.88 -0.49
N GLY A 48 6.73 6.92 0.35
CA GLY A 48 7.20 8.25 -0.05
C GLY A 48 8.62 8.20 -0.65
N PHE A 49 9.51 7.41 -0.05
CA PHE A 49 10.86 7.19 -0.58
C PHE A 49 10.84 6.48 -1.93
N VAL A 50 10.00 5.46 -2.11
CA VAL A 50 9.81 4.80 -3.42
C VAL A 50 9.29 5.79 -4.47
N CYS A 51 8.37 6.69 -4.11
CA CYS A 51 7.86 7.73 -4.99
C CYS A 51 8.94 8.74 -5.41
N VAL A 52 9.90 9.09 -4.53
CA VAL A 52 11.06 9.93 -4.89
C VAL A 52 11.89 9.30 -6.00
N LEU A 53 12.08 7.97 -5.96
CA LEU A 53 12.83 7.24 -6.98
C LEU A 53 12.05 7.02 -8.28
N ALA A 54 10.72 6.92 -8.19
CA ALA A 54 9.85 6.71 -9.34
C ALA A 54 9.60 8.00 -10.14
N ALA A 55 9.55 9.15 -9.47
CA ALA A 55 9.16 10.40 -10.09
C ALA A 55 10.30 11.05 -10.91
N PRO A 56 9.98 11.75 -12.01
CA PRO A 56 10.99 12.48 -12.78
C PRO A 56 11.57 13.64 -11.95
N TRP A 57 12.88 13.84 -12.04
CA TRP A 57 13.56 14.95 -11.36
C TRP A 57 13.32 16.30 -12.05
N THR A 58 13.15 16.27 -13.37
CA THR A 58 12.85 17.44 -14.18
C THR A 58 11.44 17.33 -14.74
N VAL A 59 10.57 18.27 -14.35
CA VAL A 59 9.29 18.46 -15.02
C VAL A 59 9.53 19.40 -16.20
N PRO A 60 9.43 18.94 -17.46
CA PRO A 60 9.55 19.85 -18.59
C PRO A 60 8.41 20.89 -18.51
N TRP A 61 8.81 22.16 -18.46
CA TRP A 61 7.94 23.32 -18.26
C TRP A 61 6.91 23.53 -19.40
N ARG A 62 7.02 22.78 -20.50
CA ARG A 62 6.06 22.76 -21.61
C ARG A 62 5.87 21.35 -22.14
N SER A 63 4.65 20.83 -22.01
CA SER A 63 4.06 19.96 -23.03
C SER A 63 2.56 20.15 -22.96
N HIS A 64 2.08 21.20 -23.62
CA HIS A 64 0.68 21.32 -23.98
C HIS A 64 0.60 21.36 -25.50
N ARG A 65 0.18 20.22 -26.08
CA ARG A 65 -0.11 19.98 -27.51
C ARG A 65 1.08 20.30 -28.43
N SER A 66 1.68 19.34 -29.11
CA SER A 66 1.05 18.43 -30.06
C SER A 66 2.13 17.47 -30.53
N ASP A 67 1.89 16.16 -30.44
CA ASP A 67 2.45 15.20 -31.41
C ASP A 67 1.66 13.90 -31.30
N ALA A 68 0.67 13.79 -32.19
CA ALA A 68 0.01 12.55 -32.55
C ALA A 68 0.88 11.74 -33.51
N GLN A 69 2.17 11.56 -33.22
CA GLN A 69 3.09 10.83 -34.08
C GLN A 69 3.91 9.84 -33.26
N GLY A 70 3.55 8.56 -33.42
CA GLY A 70 4.10 7.41 -32.72
C GLY A 70 5.61 7.34 -32.72
N ASN A 71 6.20 7.67 -31.58
CA ASN A 71 7.43 7.06 -31.15
C ASN A 71 7.27 6.71 -29.67
N ASP A 72 7.24 5.41 -29.40
CA ASP A 72 7.13 4.81 -28.08
C ASP A 72 8.38 5.13 -27.23
N THR A 73 8.55 6.38 -26.85
CA THR A 73 9.33 6.72 -25.65
C THR A 73 8.39 6.63 -24.47
N SER A 74 7.87 5.42 -24.22
CA SER A 74 7.65 4.98 -22.85
C SER A 74 8.96 5.26 -22.15
N ALA A 75 9.05 6.39 -21.44
CA ALA A 75 10.17 6.68 -20.57
C ALA A 75 10.32 5.43 -19.71
N SER A 76 11.34 4.62 -20.02
CA SER A 76 11.50 3.27 -19.48
C SER A 76 11.69 3.46 -17.98
N MET A 77 10.57 3.42 -17.25
CA MET A 77 10.56 3.62 -15.82
C MET A 77 11.50 2.57 -15.27
N SER A 78 12.50 3.00 -14.51
CA SER A 78 13.53 2.09 -14.05
C SER A 78 12.84 0.93 -13.32
N PRO A 79 13.30 -0.33 -13.51
CA PRO A 79 12.64 -1.47 -12.88
C PRO A 79 12.76 -1.43 -11.34
N LEU A 80 13.68 -0.62 -10.82
CA LEU A 80 14.00 -0.53 -9.39
C LEU A 80 12.82 -0.02 -8.54
N PRO A 81 12.23 1.19 -8.76
CA PRO A 81 11.05 1.64 -8.01
C PRO A 81 9.88 0.66 -8.05
N VAL A 82 9.63 0.01 -9.19
CA VAL A 82 8.56 -0.99 -9.33
C VAL A 82 8.85 -2.21 -8.45
N TRP A 83 10.10 -2.67 -8.44
CA TRP A 83 10.51 -3.79 -7.60
C TRP A 83 10.49 -3.43 -6.11
N LEU A 84 10.91 -2.22 -5.73
CA LEU A 84 10.80 -1.73 -4.36
C LEU A 84 9.34 -1.61 -3.90
N ALA A 85 8.44 -1.13 -4.76
CA ALA A 85 7.01 -1.09 -4.47
C ALA A 85 6.44 -2.50 -4.24
N ARG A 86 6.85 -3.49 -5.05
CA ARG A 86 6.48 -4.90 -4.86
C ARG A 86 7.00 -5.47 -3.54
N LEU A 87 8.25 -5.20 -3.20
CA LEU A 87 8.82 -5.59 -1.91
C LEU A 87 8.09 -4.93 -0.73
N LEU A 88 7.70 -3.67 -0.87
CA LEU A 88 6.97 -2.94 0.16
C LEU A 88 5.58 -3.57 0.38
N LEU A 89 4.86 -3.87 -0.70
CA LEU A 89 3.58 -4.58 -0.63
C LEU A 89 3.74 -5.99 -0.06
N PHE A 90 4.79 -6.71 -0.44
CA PHE A 90 5.10 -8.02 0.12
C PHE A 90 5.35 -7.93 1.62
N LYS A 91 6.20 -7.00 2.07
CA LYS A 91 6.47 -6.73 3.48
C LYS A 91 5.17 -6.43 4.22
N LEU A 92 4.33 -5.54 3.68
CA LEU A 92 3.05 -5.16 4.27
C LEU A 92 2.14 -6.38 4.47
N MET A 93 1.94 -7.18 3.42
CA MET A 93 1.08 -8.36 3.46
C MET A 93 1.62 -9.42 4.43
N LEU A 94 2.91 -9.74 4.33
CA LEU A 94 3.55 -10.75 5.16
C LEU A 94 3.53 -10.37 6.64
N LEU A 95 3.94 -9.15 6.99
CA LEU A 95 3.94 -8.70 8.38
C LEU A 95 2.50 -8.64 8.92
N SER A 96 1.53 -8.21 8.12
CA SER A 96 0.10 -8.22 8.49
C SER A 96 -0.40 -9.62 8.85
N GLY A 97 0.05 -10.65 8.14
CA GLY A 97 -0.28 -12.05 8.44
C GLY A 97 0.46 -12.59 9.65
N VAL A 98 1.76 -12.33 9.75
CA VAL A 98 2.62 -12.80 10.85
C VAL A 98 2.10 -12.28 12.19
N VAL A 99 1.79 -10.99 12.31
CA VAL A 99 1.31 -10.44 13.59
C VAL A 99 -0.04 -11.01 14.04
N LYS A 100 -0.89 -11.46 13.11
CA LYS A 100 -2.16 -12.13 13.45
C LYS A 100 -1.94 -13.50 14.08
N LEU A 101 -0.92 -14.22 13.62
CA LEU A 101 -0.54 -15.53 14.15
C LEU A 101 0.28 -15.38 15.44
N ASP A 102 1.23 -14.45 15.45
CA ASP A 102 2.13 -14.17 16.57
C ASP A 102 1.38 -13.61 17.80
N ALA A 103 0.25 -12.93 17.58
CA ALA A 103 -0.63 -12.47 18.67
C ALA A 103 -1.15 -13.61 19.57
N GLY A 104 -1.04 -14.88 19.17
CA GLY A 104 -1.43 -16.04 19.98
C GLY A 104 -2.93 -16.09 20.33
N CYS A 105 -3.75 -15.30 19.64
CA CYS A 105 -5.16 -15.17 19.96
C CYS A 105 -5.94 -16.39 19.45
N PRO A 106 -6.76 -17.05 20.29
CA PRO A 106 -7.50 -18.25 19.88
C PRO A 106 -8.50 -17.98 18.75
N THR A 107 -8.92 -16.74 18.52
CA THR A 107 -9.85 -16.39 17.44
C THR A 107 -9.22 -16.45 16.05
N TRP A 108 -7.92 -16.11 15.91
CA TRP A 108 -7.20 -16.27 14.65
C TRP A 108 -6.92 -17.75 14.36
N LEU A 109 -6.49 -18.51 15.38
CA LEU A 109 -6.19 -19.94 15.24
C LEU A 109 -7.44 -20.79 14.97
N ASN A 110 -8.58 -20.44 15.57
CA ASN A 110 -9.86 -21.13 15.33
C ASN A 110 -10.64 -20.59 14.11
N LEU A 111 -10.05 -19.65 13.35
CA LEU A 111 -10.66 -19.02 12.18
C LEU A 111 -11.99 -18.30 12.47
N THR A 112 -12.16 -17.77 13.68
CA THR A 112 -13.38 -17.04 14.08
C THR A 112 -13.16 -15.54 14.22
N ALA A 113 -11.97 -15.00 13.94
CA ALA A 113 -11.67 -13.58 14.08
C ALA A 113 -12.70 -12.64 13.39
N THR A 114 -13.23 -13.02 12.23
CA THR A 114 -14.21 -12.18 11.51
C THR A 114 -15.58 -12.08 12.17
N THR A 115 -15.92 -12.97 13.11
CA THR A 115 -17.21 -12.86 13.85
C THR A 115 -17.23 -11.61 14.71
N TYR A 116 -16.07 -11.20 15.22
CA TYR A 116 -15.91 -9.97 16.00
C TYR A 116 -15.48 -8.79 15.14
N HIS A 117 -14.66 -9.03 14.11
CA HIS A 117 -14.10 -7.99 13.26
C HIS A 117 -15.14 -6.99 12.75
N PHE A 118 -16.26 -7.46 12.18
CA PHE A 118 -17.28 -6.59 11.61
C PHE A 118 -18.05 -5.76 12.64
N ALA A 119 -18.14 -6.23 13.89
CA ALA A 119 -18.81 -5.51 14.96
C ALA A 119 -17.94 -4.41 15.59
N THR A 120 -16.61 -4.57 15.54
CA THR A 120 -15.65 -3.68 16.23
C THR A 120 -14.86 -2.79 15.27
N GLN A 121 -15.28 -2.64 14.01
CA GLN A 121 -14.58 -1.77 13.06
C GLN A 121 -14.71 -0.30 13.51
N CYS A 122 -13.61 0.46 13.46
CA CYS A 122 -13.62 1.88 13.80
C CYS A 122 -14.53 2.71 12.88
N ILE A 123 -14.70 2.27 11.63
CA ILE A 123 -15.57 2.89 10.63
C ILE A 123 -16.66 1.87 10.27
N PRO A 124 -17.84 1.94 10.91
CA PRO A 124 -18.91 0.99 10.64
C PRO A 124 -19.45 1.22 9.23
N THR A 125 -19.38 0.19 8.38
CA THR A 125 -19.99 0.22 7.05
C THR A 125 -21.36 -0.48 7.09
N PRO A 126 -22.36 -0.04 6.31
CA PRO A 126 -23.64 -0.75 6.24
C PRO A 126 -23.49 -2.23 5.84
N LEU A 127 -22.49 -2.53 5.02
CA LEU A 127 -22.13 -3.89 4.61
C LEU A 127 -21.55 -4.72 5.76
N ALA A 128 -20.91 -4.10 6.76
CA ALA A 128 -20.38 -4.81 7.92
C ALA A 128 -21.50 -5.51 8.71
N ARG A 129 -22.70 -4.93 8.77
CA ARG A 129 -23.86 -5.58 9.40
C ARG A 129 -24.25 -6.86 8.67
N ILE A 130 -24.36 -6.80 7.35
CA ILE A 130 -24.69 -7.97 6.52
C ILE A 130 -23.59 -9.04 6.67
N ALA A 131 -22.32 -8.60 6.62
CA ALA A 131 -21.17 -9.48 6.77
C ALA A 131 -21.03 -10.08 8.19
N HIS A 132 -21.63 -9.45 9.21
CA HIS A 132 -21.69 -9.98 10.57
C HIS A 132 -22.77 -11.04 10.76
N GLU A 133 -23.86 -10.96 9.98
CA GLU A 133 -24.99 -11.88 10.06
C GLU A 133 -24.80 -13.16 9.22
N VAL A 134 -23.65 -13.33 8.54
CA VAL A 134 -23.36 -14.52 7.71
C VAL A 134 -23.11 -15.78 8.56
N PRO A 135 -23.37 -16.99 8.02
CA PRO A 135 -23.10 -18.23 8.75
C PRO A 135 -21.62 -18.43 9.08
N LEU A 136 -21.35 -19.14 10.18
CA LEU A 136 -20.01 -19.34 10.73
C LEU A 136 -19.00 -19.95 9.74
N PHE A 137 -19.44 -20.80 8.81
CA PHE A 137 -18.54 -21.38 7.82
C PHE A 137 -17.95 -20.32 6.87
N LEU A 138 -18.72 -19.29 6.52
CA LEU A 138 -18.25 -18.18 5.69
C LEU A 138 -17.25 -17.31 6.45
N HIS A 139 -17.49 -17.08 7.74
CA HIS A 139 -16.50 -16.42 8.59
C HIS A 139 -15.17 -17.18 8.62
N LYS A 140 -15.21 -18.50 8.82
CA LYS A 140 -14.00 -19.34 8.78
C LYS A 140 -13.29 -19.27 7.43
N PHE A 141 -14.06 -19.28 6.34
CA PHE A 141 -13.53 -19.10 4.99
C PHE A 141 -12.86 -17.74 4.80
N PHE A 142 -13.46 -16.65 5.29
CA PHE A 142 -12.86 -15.31 5.21
C PHE A 142 -11.57 -15.21 6.00
N VAL A 143 -11.52 -15.72 7.24
CA VAL A 143 -10.28 -15.71 8.03
C VAL A 143 -9.19 -16.54 7.35
N ALA A 144 -9.52 -17.74 6.85
CA ALA A 144 -8.58 -18.59 6.12
C ALA A 144 -8.07 -17.91 4.85
N SER A 145 -8.96 -17.25 4.09
CA SER A 145 -8.61 -16.51 2.88
C SER A 145 -7.69 -15.34 3.18
N THR A 146 -7.97 -14.58 4.25
CA THR A 146 -7.12 -13.49 4.71
C THR A 146 -5.72 -13.99 5.07
N LEU A 147 -5.61 -15.05 5.88
CA LEU A 147 -4.31 -15.63 6.26
C LEU A 147 -3.55 -16.19 5.04
N PHE A 148 -4.27 -16.78 4.08
CA PHE A 148 -3.68 -17.25 2.83
C PHE A 148 -3.13 -16.10 1.98
N LEU A 149 -3.90 -15.01 1.83
CA LEU A 149 -3.50 -13.85 1.04
C LEU A 149 -2.33 -13.10 1.66
N GLU A 150 -2.32 -12.97 2.98
CA GLU A 150 -1.29 -12.26 3.73
C GLU A 150 0.00 -13.07 3.91
N GLY A 151 -0.08 -14.40 3.97
CA GLY A 151 1.10 -15.26 4.07
C GLY A 151 1.50 -15.86 2.71
N PRO A 152 1.04 -17.08 2.37
CA PRO A 152 1.47 -17.79 1.17
C PRO A 152 1.34 -17.01 -0.14
N ALA A 153 0.20 -16.33 -0.37
CA ALA A 153 -0.01 -15.62 -1.64
C ALA A 153 0.82 -14.34 -1.75
N ALA A 154 1.27 -13.76 -0.63
CA ALA A 154 2.13 -12.58 -0.64
C ALA A 154 3.43 -12.85 -1.42
N PHE A 155 3.97 -14.07 -1.37
CA PHE A 155 5.18 -14.45 -2.12
C PHE A 155 5.05 -14.27 -3.64
N VAL A 156 3.84 -14.33 -4.19
CA VAL A 156 3.57 -14.06 -5.62
C VAL A 156 3.97 -12.62 -6.01
N LEU A 157 3.97 -11.68 -5.06
CA LEU A 157 4.38 -10.28 -5.31
C LEU A 157 5.89 -10.15 -5.58
N VAL A 158 6.71 -11.06 -5.03
CA VAL A 158 8.18 -11.03 -5.13
C VAL A 158 8.67 -12.01 -6.21
N VAL A 159 7.97 -13.12 -6.44
CA VAL A 159 8.35 -14.10 -7.46
C VAL A 159 8.19 -13.46 -8.85
N PRO A 160 9.25 -13.43 -9.69
CA PRO A 160 9.19 -12.86 -11.03
C PRO A 160 8.41 -13.80 -11.96
N HIS A 161 7.08 -13.76 -11.89
CA HIS A 161 6.22 -14.50 -12.80
C HIS A 161 6.18 -13.81 -14.17
N ALA A 162 6.87 -14.38 -15.16
CA ALA A 162 6.92 -13.89 -16.53
C ALA A 162 5.52 -13.68 -17.18
N GLY A 163 4.50 -14.42 -16.74
CA GLY A 163 3.12 -14.35 -17.25
C GLY A 163 2.26 -13.20 -16.72
N LEU A 164 2.63 -12.55 -15.60
CA LEU A 164 1.85 -11.44 -14.99
C LEU A 164 2.37 -10.05 -15.35
N ARG A 165 3.47 -9.94 -16.12
CA ARG A 165 3.96 -8.65 -16.63
C ARG A 165 2.97 -7.94 -17.55
N ALA A 166 1.99 -8.65 -18.10
CA ALA A 166 0.96 -8.08 -18.99
C ALA A 166 -0.19 -7.39 -18.25
N VAL A 167 -0.33 -7.60 -16.92
CA VAL A 167 -1.47 -7.07 -16.13
C VAL A 167 -1.03 -5.95 -15.19
N GLY A 168 0.27 -5.73 -15.01
CA GLY A 168 0.84 -4.72 -14.12
C GLY A 168 1.89 -3.84 -14.79
N ALA A 169 1.65 -3.45 -16.04
CA ALA A 169 2.37 -2.41 -16.77
C ALA A 169 1.35 -1.39 -17.28
#